data_AF-A0A971GPH3-F1
#
_entry.id   AF-A0A971GPH3-F1
#
_cell.length_a   1.000
_cell.length_b   1.000
_cell.length_c   1.000
_cell.angle_alpha   90.00
_cell.angle_beta   90.00
_cell.angle_gamma   90.00
#
_symmetry.space_group_name_H-M   'P 1'
#
loop_
_entity.id
_entity.type
_entity.pdbx_description
1 polymer ?
#
loop_
_entity_poly.entity_id
_entity_poly.type
_entity_poly.pdbx_seq_one_letter_code
_entity_poly.pdbx_strand_id
1 'polypeptide(L)'
;MKKKAMLYLLYGLMLALMLGVAALFAVPRILWSRREALPLNVWILNKTVTEGEYQEHEGLMWALNRMKVVDPGSGESFVYDRDYYGTFPGEGSDFTVRPLGLSTDARSAQKPDLIYLADTYGRYRNEAERQKEDQPWTEPELLYGGLNDEELDRITSALDEGTVLIGEYDIVRHTSRQRLEELFGLSLHTGYYGKYFKELSRYAEIPRGILANYEKQIGRRWDYEGSGIVLVSGDDRIVVLREGRDFQGGELSFRFTEASGFEKTKEIPYDGWFEIVLPNPSARILGEYELDLTPSGAATLEKLGLPSVFPAIVEKQNSRYTSYYFAGDYAQKSFDGEYPSNYGYATLRRMFSLRSEGDSGQFYWQAYLPIMEKILNGIGDRKTEGSLPPAGGGTPALHVRVSGQTFEHQNEDGTWNELFARGVNIGSSLPGKWFTEFVRSEQLFIDWFEKISAMGANTIRVYTLLAPEFYSALQYYNASCAEQPLLLYQEIWPEENPIDGDYLAPEYEEEYKQEIRHVID
;
A
#
# COMPACT_ATOMS: atom_id res chain seq x y z
N MET A 1 -13.22 -61.34 -27.30
CA MET A 1 -13.04 -60.03 -27.98
C MET A 1 -13.29 -58.83 -27.06
N LYS A 2 -14.38 -58.79 -26.27
CA LYS A 2 -14.70 -57.65 -25.38
C LYS A 2 -13.62 -57.27 -24.35
N LYS A 3 -12.89 -58.24 -23.77
CA LYS A 3 -11.82 -57.98 -22.78
C LYS A 3 -10.59 -57.26 -23.36
N LYS A 4 -10.19 -57.55 -24.61
CA LYS A 4 -9.03 -56.89 -25.25
C LYS A 4 -9.36 -55.45 -25.64
N ALA A 5 -10.56 -55.19 -26.16
CA ALA A 5 -11.02 -53.84 -26.45
C ALA A 5 -11.10 -52.97 -25.19
N MET A 6 -11.58 -53.53 -24.07
CA MET A 6 -11.61 -52.82 -22.78
C MET A 6 -10.20 -52.53 -22.24
N LEU A 7 -9.24 -53.44 -22.45
CA LEU A 7 -7.84 -53.23 -22.05
C LEU A 7 -7.16 -52.13 -22.89
N TYR A 8 -7.38 -52.10 -24.21
CA TYR A 8 -6.87 -51.02 -25.06
C TYR A 8 -7.50 -49.66 -24.73
N LEU A 9 -8.80 -49.63 -24.39
CA LEU A 9 -9.47 -48.43 -23.89
C LEU A 9 -8.82 -47.93 -22.58
N LEU A 10 -8.52 -48.84 -21.65
CA LEU A 10 -7.87 -48.50 -20.39
C LEU A 10 -6.45 -47.95 -20.59
N TYR A 11 -5.65 -48.58 -21.46
CA TYR A 11 -4.32 -48.07 -21.82
C TYR A 11 -4.39 -46.71 -22.51
N GLY A 12 -5.37 -46.51 -23.41
CA GLY A 12 -5.61 -45.21 -24.05
C GLY A 12 -5.98 -44.13 -23.04
N LEU A 13 -6.85 -44.44 -22.07
CA LEU A 13 -7.23 -43.53 -21.00
C LEU A 13 -6.05 -43.20 -20.07
N MET A 14 -5.24 -44.21 -19.72
CA MET A 14 -4.06 -44.02 -18.88
C MET A 14 -2.99 -43.18 -19.56
N LEU A 15 -2.77 -43.39 -20.87
CA LEU A 15 -1.86 -42.56 -21.67
C LEU A 15 -2.38 -41.12 -21.80
N ALA A 16 -3.68 -40.94 -22.05
CA ALA A 16 -4.29 -39.62 -22.10
C ALA A 16 -4.19 -38.89 -20.75
N LEU A 17 -4.37 -39.59 -19.64
CA LEU A 17 -4.17 -39.04 -18.30
C LEU A 17 -2.71 -38.65 -18.06
N MET A 18 -1.76 -39.52 -18.42
CA MET A 18 -0.32 -39.23 -18.32
C MET A 18 0.08 -38.01 -19.16
N LEU A 19 -0.38 -37.92 -20.42
CA LEU A 19 -0.14 -36.77 -21.28
C LEU A 19 -0.82 -35.51 -20.76
N GLY A 20 -2.03 -35.63 -20.20
CA GLY A 20 -2.74 -34.52 -19.55
C GLY A 20 -1.96 -33.98 -18.36
N VAL A 21 -1.47 -34.85 -17.48
CA VAL A 21 -0.63 -34.46 -16.34
C VAL A 21 0.70 -33.88 -16.81
N ALA A 22 1.37 -34.48 -17.81
CA ALA A 22 2.61 -33.94 -18.36
C ALA A 22 2.41 -32.55 -18.98
N ALA A 23 1.33 -32.36 -19.76
CA ALA A 23 0.98 -31.08 -20.37
C ALA A 23 0.67 -30.01 -19.30
N LEU A 24 0.03 -30.40 -18.20
CA LEU A 24 -0.28 -29.52 -17.07
C LEU A 24 0.96 -28.86 -16.45
N PHE A 25 2.12 -29.54 -16.48
CA PHE A 25 3.39 -28.97 -16.01
C PHE A 25 4.22 -28.35 -17.14
N ALA A 26 4.25 -28.97 -18.33
CA ALA A 26 5.10 -28.54 -19.43
C ALA A 26 4.56 -27.29 -20.15
N VAL A 27 3.26 -27.22 -20.44
CA VAL A 27 2.67 -26.10 -21.20
C VAL A 27 2.86 -24.77 -20.47
N PRO A 28 2.55 -24.64 -19.17
CA PRO A 28 2.78 -23.38 -18.45
C PRO A 28 4.25 -22.94 -18.43
N ARG A 29 5.19 -23.89 -18.34
CA ARG A 29 6.63 -23.59 -18.38
C ARG A 29 7.09 -23.10 -19.76
N ILE A 30 6.55 -23.68 -20.84
CA ILE A 30 6.82 -23.23 -22.22
C ILE A 30 6.21 -21.84 -22.47
N LEU A 31 4.98 -21.60 -21.99
CA LEU A 31 4.35 -20.29 -22.10
C LEU A 31 5.13 -19.23 -21.34
N TRP A 32 5.55 -19.55 -20.11
CA TRP A 32 6.40 -18.67 -19.32
C TRP A 32 7.73 -18.40 -20.02
N SER A 33 8.44 -19.43 -20.51
CA SER A 33 9.74 -19.24 -21.17
C SER A 33 9.67 -18.34 -22.41
N ARG A 34 8.52 -18.30 -23.11
CA ARG A 34 8.26 -17.42 -24.26
C ARG A 34 7.80 -16.01 -23.91
N ARG A 35 7.36 -15.76 -22.67
CA ARG A 35 6.98 -14.41 -22.22
C ARG A 35 8.21 -13.49 -22.26
N GLU A 36 8.03 -12.26 -22.74
CA GLU A 36 9.09 -11.26 -22.73
C GLU A 36 9.46 -10.88 -21.29
N ALA A 37 10.74 -10.52 -21.08
CA ALA A 37 11.19 -10.04 -19.78
C ALA A 37 10.67 -8.62 -19.56
N LEU A 38 10.36 -8.29 -18.31
CA LEU A 38 9.85 -6.99 -17.90
C LEU A 38 10.95 -6.23 -17.15
N PRO A 39 11.73 -5.37 -17.82
CA PRO A 39 12.84 -4.66 -17.17
C PRO A 39 12.30 -3.56 -16.26
N LEU A 40 12.31 -3.78 -14.93
CA LEU A 40 11.85 -2.81 -13.93
C LEU A 40 12.96 -2.53 -12.92
N ASN A 41 13.25 -1.26 -12.68
CA ASN A 41 14.09 -0.83 -11.57
C ASN A 41 13.27 -0.88 -10.28
N VAL A 42 13.50 -1.94 -9.49
CA VAL A 42 12.74 -2.19 -8.25
C VAL A 42 13.63 -1.91 -7.04
N TRP A 43 13.18 -1.03 -6.15
CA TRP A 43 13.79 -0.81 -4.84
C TRP A 43 13.01 -1.59 -3.80
N ILE A 44 13.67 -2.51 -3.10
CA ILE A 44 13.06 -3.33 -2.04
C ILE A 44 13.74 -2.95 -0.74
N LEU A 45 12.99 -2.48 0.25
CA LEU A 45 13.49 -2.16 1.59
C LEU A 45 13.01 -3.21 2.59
N ASN A 46 13.95 -3.85 3.27
CA ASN A 46 13.70 -4.76 4.39
C ASN A 46 14.79 -4.60 5.47
N LYS A 47 14.39 -4.26 6.70
CA LYS A 47 15.28 -4.01 7.85
C LYS A 47 15.19 -5.05 8.96
N THR A 48 14.53 -6.18 8.72
CA THR A 48 14.17 -7.15 9.76
C THR A 48 14.77 -8.52 9.52
N VAL A 49 15.33 -8.77 8.34
CA VAL A 49 15.97 -10.05 7.97
C VAL A 49 16.96 -10.53 9.03
N THR A 50 16.69 -11.74 9.54
CA THR A 50 17.59 -12.50 10.41
C THR A 50 18.07 -13.78 9.73
N GLU A 51 19.01 -14.51 10.35
CA GLU A 51 19.57 -15.73 9.76
C GLU A 51 18.47 -16.79 9.56
N GLY A 52 18.16 -17.11 8.30
CA GLY A 52 17.13 -18.11 7.94
C GLY A 52 15.70 -17.57 7.81
N GLU A 53 15.48 -16.27 8.04
CA GLU A 53 14.15 -15.64 8.01
C GLU A 53 14.07 -14.59 6.89
N TYR A 54 13.96 -15.07 5.64
CA TYR A 54 13.71 -14.24 4.45
C TYR A 54 12.24 -14.19 4.05
N GLN A 55 11.36 -14.76 4.88
CA GLN A 55 9.96 -15.04 4.54
C GLN A 55 9.19 -13.76 4.17
N GLU A 56 9.52 -12.64 4.82
CA GLU A 56 8.91 -11.31 4.66
C GLU A 56 8.93 -10.77 3.22
N HIS A 57 9.91 -11.17 2.40
CA HIS A 57 9.98 -10.74 0.99
C HIS A 57 10.23 -11.87 0.00
N GLU A 58 10.28 -13.12 0.45
CA GLU A 58 10.39 -14.28 -0.45
C GLU A 58 9.15 -14.40 -1.35
N GLY A 59 7.97 -14.10 -0.81
CA GLY A 59 6.71 -13.90 -1.55
C GLY A 59 6.84 -12.91 -2.70
N LEU A 60 7.31 -11.70 -2.40
CA LEU A 60 7.55 -10.66 -3.40
C LEU A 60 8.51 -11.13 -4.49
N MET A 61 9.65 -11.70 -4.10
CA MET A 61 10.68 -12.16 -5.03
C MET A 61 10.14 -13.24 -5.97
N TRP A 62 9.30 -14.13 -5.45
CA TRP A 62 8.62 -15.13 -6.25
C TRP A 62 7.65 -14.49 -7.25
N ALA A 63 6.86 -13.48 -6.84
CA ALA A 63 5.93 -12.76 -7.70
C ALA A 63 6.66 -12.00 -8.84
N LEU A 64 7.76 -11.32 -8.52
CA LEU A 64 8.63 -10.63 -9.50
C LEU A 64 9.19 -11.61 -10.53
N ASN A 65 9.82 -12.69 -10.08
CA ASN A 65 10.44 -13.69 -10.96
C ASN A 65 9.40 -14.45 -11.79
N ARG A 66 8.21 -14.67 -11.26
CA ARG A 66 7.08 -15.20 -12.02
C ARG A 66 6.67 -14.28 -13.16
N MET A 67 6.67 -12.97 -12.93
CA MET A 67 6.33 -11.99 -13.96
C MET A 67 7.49 -11.71 -14.92
N LYS A 68 8.62 -12.41 -14.77
CA LYS A 68 9.87 -12.18 -15.49
C LYS A 68 10.38 -10.75 -15.33
N VAL A 69 10.19 -10.18 -14.14
CA VAL A 69 10.81 -8.90 -13.80
C VAL A 69 12.31 -9.12 -13.70
N VAL A 70 13.06 -8.28 -14.40
CA VAL A 70 14.54 -8.32 -14.42
C VAL A 70 15.10 -6.94 -14.12
N ASP A 71 16.26 -6.91 -13.49
CA ASP A 71 16.98 -5.66 -13.24
C ASP A 71 17.43 -5.05 -14.59
N PRO A 72 17.12 -3.78 -14.89
CA PRO A 72 17.45 -3.17 -16.19
C PRO A 72 18.95 -3.05 -16.45
N GLY A 73 19.77 -2.96 -15.40
CA GLY A 73 21.22 -2.79 -15.52
C GLY A 73 21.95 -4.09 -15.86
N SER A 74 21.55 -5.20 -15.24
CA SER A 74 22.19 -6.52 -15.35
C SER A 74 21.44 -7.50 -16.24
N GLY A 75 20.12 -7.32 -16.41
CA GLY A 75 19.23 -8.29 -17.05
C GLY A 75 18.98 -9.55 -16.23
N GLU A 76 19.43 -9.60 -14.97
CA GLU A 76 19.25 -10.73 -14.07
C GLU A 76 17.88 -10.70 -13.36
N SER A 77 17.42 -11.88 -12.94
CA SER A 77 16.27 -12.02 -12.05
C SER A 77 16.62 -11.62 -10.61
N PHE A 78 15.61 -11.22 -9.84
CA PHE A 78 15.80 -10.77 -8.46
C PHE A 78 16.01 -11.96 -7.51
N VAL A 79 16.98 -11.83 -6.61
CA VAL A 79 17.33 -12.86 -5.62
C VAL A 79 17.04 -12.34 -4.20
N TYR A 80 16.30 -13.14 -3.42
CA TYR A 80 15.77 -12.72 -2.13
C TYR A 80 16.86 -12.35 -1.10
N ASP A 81 17.99 -13.04 -1.08
CA ASP A 81 19.06 -12.81 -0.09
C ASP A 81 20.03 -11.69 -0.50
N ARG A 82 19.88 -11.12 -1.70
CA ARG A 82 20.84 -10.19 -2.30
C ARG A 82 20.22 -8.87 -2.74
N ASP A 83 19.01 -8.89 -3.29
CA ASP A 83 18.46 -7.79 -4.08
C ASP A 83 17.47 -6.91 -3.29
N TYR A 84 17.91 -6.44 -2.12
CA TYR A 84 17.19 -5.47 -1.28
C TYR A 84 18.16 -4.50 -0.57
N TYR A 85 17.59 -3.48 0.07
CA TYR A 85 18.24 -2.51 0.95
C TYR A 85 17.79 -2.74 2.39
N GLY A 86 18.71 -2.57 3.35
CA GLY A 86 18.48 -2.78 4.78
C GLY A 86 19.43 -3.83 5.36
N THR A 87 18.97 -4.73 6.21
CA THR A 87 19.83 -5.57 7.05
C THR A 87 20.16 -6.91 6.42
N PHE A 88 21.44 -7.29 6.39
CA PHE A 88 21.91 -8.60 5.94
C PHE A 88 22.47 -9.37 7.13
N PRO A 89 22.00 -10.61 7.40
CA PRO A 89 22.47 -11.39 8.53
C PRO A 89 23.97 -11.72 8.42
N GLY A 90 24.67 -11.64 9.55
CA GLY A 90 26.06 -12.09 9.72
C GLY A 90 26.14 -13.30 10.66
N GLU A 91 27.35 -13.65 11.13
CA GLU A 91 27.50 -14.74 12.11
C GLU A 91 26.87 -14.35 13.47
N GLY A 92 25.97 -15.18 13.98
CA GLY A 92 25.34 -14.98 15.29
C GLY A 92 24.40 -13.77 15.33
N SER A 93 24.68 -12.80 16.21
CA SER A 93 23.87 -11.57 16.34
C SER A 93 24.29 -10.45 15.39
N ASP A 94 25.38 -10.64 14.64
CA ASP A 94 25.93 -9.60 13.78
C ASP A 94 25.07 -9.39 12.52
N PHE A 95 25.20 -8.20 11.91
CA PHE A 95 24.62 -7.89 10.61
C PHE A 95 25.40 -6.76 9.93
N THR A 96 25.19 -6.67 8.62
CA THR A 96 25.59 -5.52 7.84
C THR A 96 24.35 -4.78 7.33
N VAL A 97 24.51 -3.50 6.99
CA VAL A 97 23.42 -2.67 6.47
C VAL A 97 23.79 -2.18 5.08
N ARG A 98 22.91 -2.38 4.11
CA ARG A 98 22.96 -1.71 2.80
C ARG A 98 21.96 -0.56 2.79
N PRO A 99 22.40 0.68 2.98
CA PRO A 99 21.49 1.83 2.99
C PRO A 99 20.99 2.15 1.57
N LEU A 100 19.78 2.73 1.51
CA LEU A 100 19.21 3.22 0.25
C LEU A 100 19.94 4.50 -0.21
N GLY A 101 20.39 4.54 -1.46
CA GLY A 101 20.85 5.78 -2.11
C GLY A 101 22.29 6.21 -1.84
N LEU A 102 23.18 5.30 -1.41
CA LEU A 102 24.63 5.55 -1.47
C LEU A 102 25.14 5.36 -2.91
N SER A 103 25.99 6.29 -3.36
CA SER A 103 26.45 6.51 -4.74
C SER A 103 27.17 5.34 -5.43
N THR A 104 27.31 4.19 -4.77
CA THR A 104 27.93 2.98 -5.30
C THR A 104 26.92 1.96 -5.86
N ASP A 105 25.62 2.07 -5.56
CA ASP A 105 24.59 1.17 -6.12
C ASP A 105 23.95 1.79 -7.38
N ALA A 106 24.26 1.20 -8.54
CA ALA A 106 23.75 1.63 -9.84
C ALA A 106 22.21 1.61 -9.94
N ARG A 107 21.51 0.78 -9.14
CA ARG A 107 20.03 0.74 -9.10
C ARG A 107 19.45 1.98 -8.42
N SER A 108 20.10 2.44 -7.35
CA SER A 108 19.68 3.61 -6.60
C SER A 108 19.98 4.94 -7.31
N ALA A 109 20.86 4.89 -8.32
CA ALA A 109 21.17 6.04 -9.17
C ALA A 109 20.15 6.27 -10.28
N GLN A 110 19.28 5.30 -10.55
CA GLN A 110 18.21 5.39 -11.55
C GLN A 110 16.86 5.59 -10.87
N LYS A 111 15.93 6.27 -11.55
CA LYS A 111 14.54 6.42 -11.06
C LYS A 111 13.89 5.03 -10.92
N PRO A 112 13.23 4.71 -9.79
CA PRO A 112 12.56 3.44 -9.60
C PRO A 112 11.23 3.39 -10.35
N ASP A 113 10.93 2.24 -10.95
CA ASP A 113 9.60 1.91 -11.47
C ASP A 113 8.69 1.43 -10.32
N LEU A 114 9.27 0.71 -9.34
CA LEU A 114 8.59 0.18 -8.17
C LEU A 114 9.46 0.37 -6.92
N ILE A 115 8.88 0.89 -5.85
CA ILE A 115 9.45 0.90 -4.51
C ILE A 115 8.56 -0.01 -3.64
N TYR A 116 9.15 -1.01 -3.00
CA TYR A 116 8.46 -1.93 -2.09
C TYR A 116 9.06 -1.83 -0.69
N LEU A 117 8.25 -1.41 0.27
CA LEU A 117 8.59 -1.37 1.70
C LEU A 117 7.99 -2.63 2.33
N ALA A 118 8.81 -3.66 2.49
CA ALA A 118 8.36 -4.97 2.97
C ALA A 118 8.20 -4.95 4.49
N ASP A 119 9.32 -4.78 5.19
CA ASP A 119 9.30 -4.69 6.63
C ASP A 119 10.42 -3.75 7.09
N THR A 120 10.06 -2.71 7.81
CA THR A 120 10.99 -1.69 8.26
C THR A 120 11.07 -1.57 9.77
N TYR A 121 10.40 -2.41 10.57
CA TYR A 121 10.35 -2.22 12.03
C TYR A 121 11.76 -2.27 12.66
N GLY A 122 12.58 -3.25 12.26
CA GLY A 122 14.00 -3.35 12.59
C GLY A 122 14.48 -4.67 13.19
N ARG A 123 15.75 -4.69 13.61
CA ARG A 123 16.34 -5.77 14.38
C ARG A 123 16.45 -5.38 15.84
N TYR A 124 16.20 -6.34 16.73
CA TYR A 124 16.32 -6.11 18.17
C TYR A 124 17.38 -7.01 18.82
N ARG A 125 17.95 -6.55 19.94
CA ARG A 125 18.98 -7.29 20.68
C ARG A 125 18.41 -8.59 21.29
N ASN A 126 19.17 -9.69 21.16
CA ASN A 126 18.90 -11.02 21.76
C ASN A 126 17.58 -11.69 21.33
N GLU A 127 17.09 -11.38 20.12
CA GLU A 127 15.80 -11.85 19.58
C GLU A 127 15.51 -13.34 19.75
N ALA A 128 16.45 -14.20 19.34
CA ALA A 128 16.32 -15.66 19.45
C ALA A 128 16.34 -16.18 20.90
N GLU A 129 17.01 -15.47 21.82
CA GLU A 129 17.08 -15.87 23.23
C GLU A 129 15.81 -15.46 24.00
N ARG A 130 15.13 -14.39 23.58
CA ARG A 130 13.88 -13.88 24.20
C ARG A 130 12.71 -14.85 24.10
N GLN A 131 12.71 -15.72 23.09
CA GLN A 131 11.64 -16.69 22.88
C GLN A 131 11.83 -17.98 23.72
N LYS A 132 12.92 -18.13 24.49
CA LYS A 132 13.21 -19.33 25.32
C LYS A 132 12.55 -19.28 26.69
N GLU A 133 11.83 -20.34 27.11
CA GLU A 133 10.86 -20.39 28.26
C GLU A 133 11.41 -19.98 29.62
N ASP A 134 12.71 -20.12 29.81
CA ASP A 134 13.32 -19.96 31.13
C ASP A 134 13.75 -18.53 31.48
N GLN A 135 13.56 -17.55 30.59
CA GLN A 135 13.96 -16.16 30.85
C GLN A 135 12.78 -15.20 31.08
N PRO A 136 12.89 -14.25 32.04
CA PRO A 136 11.91 -13.17 32.21
C PRO A 136 11.80 -12.34 30.94
N TRP A 137 10.58 -11.96 30.55
CA TRP A 137 10.39 -11.04 29.44
C TRP A 137 10.96 -9.66 29.80
N THR A 138 11.81 -9.13 28.93
CA THR A 138 12.31 -7.76 28.98
C THR A 138 11.99 -7.05 27.67
N GLU A 139 11.69 -5.76 27.75
CA GLU A 139 11.40 -4.93 26.58
C GLU A 139 12.59 -4.95 25.60
N PRO A 140 12.35 -5.16 24.30
CA PRO A 140 13.42 -5.36 23.33
C PRO A 140 14.13 -4.03 22.99
N GLU A 141 15.45 -4.02 23.06
CA GLU A 141 16.27 -2.89 22.63
C GLU A 141 16.45 -2.92 21.10
N LEU A 142 15.97 -1.89 20.40
CA LEU A 142 16.10 -1.74 18.95
C LEU A 142 17.56 -1.48 18.58
N LEU A 143 18.12 -2.32 17.70
CA LEU A 143 19.48 -2.16 17.17
C LEU A 143 19.50 -1.29 15.92
N TYR A 144 18.59 -1.57 14.98
CA TYR A 144 18.49 -0.85 13.71
C TYR A 144 17.10 -1.08 13.13
N GLY A 145 16.37 -0.02 12.76
CA GLY A 145 14.98 -0.15 12.33
C GLY A 145 14.30 1.19 12.15
N GLY A 146 13.03 1.13 11.75
CA GLY A 146 12.23 2.26 11.29
C GLY A 146 12.72 2.81 9.95
N LEU A 147 11.80 3.36 9.15
CA LEU A 147 12.16 4.34 8.13
C LEU A 147 12.62 5.61 8.82
N ASN A 148 13.82 6.11 8.50
CA ASN A 148 14.26 7.41 8.98
C ASN A 148 13.87 8.52 7.98
N ASP A 149 13.96 9.78 8.42
CA ASP A 149 13.55 10.92 7.59
C ASP A 149 14.38 11.06 6.31
N GLU A 150 15.67 10.72 6.33
CA GLU A 150 16.53 10.78 5.13
C GLU A 150 16.09 9.75 4.07
N GLU A 151 15.77 8.53 4.49
CA GLU A 151 15.23 7.50 3.61
C GLU A 151 13.86 7.89 3.07
N LEU A 152 13.00 8.46 3.91
CA LEU A 152 11.68 8.91 3.51
C LEU A 152 11.76 10.09 2.52
N ASP A 153 12.71 11.02 2.72
CA ASP A 153 12.98 12.11 1.79
C ASP A 153 13.48 11.58 0.44
N ARG A 154 14.34 10.56 0.45
CA ARG A 154 14.82 9.89 -0.77
C ARG A 154 13.70 9.17 -1.50
N ILE A 155 12.87 8.40 -0.79
CA ILE A 155 11.69 7.75 -1.37
C ILE A 155 10.78 8.81 -1.98
N THR A 156 10.41 9.83 -1.22
CA THR A 156 9.52 10.91 -1.67
C THR A 156 10.08 11.66 -2.88
N SER A 157 11.40 11.89 -2.92
CA SER A 157 12.06 12.55 -4.05
C SER A 157 12.13 11.66 -5.30
N ALA A 158 12.13 10.34 -5.13
CA ALA A 158 12.11 9.37 -6.21
C ALA A 158 10.69 9.11 -6.76
N LEU A 159 9.63 9.51 -6.03
CA LEU A 159 8.25 9.42 -6.49
C LEU A 159 7.98 10.47 -7.59
N ASP A 160 7.74 9.99 -8.79
CA ASP A 160 7.47 10.80 -9.96
C ASP A 160 6.69 9.98 -11.00
N GLU A 161 6.17 10.61 -12.05
CA GLU A 161 5.14 10.03 -12.92
C GLU A 161 5.49 8.60 -13.34
N GLY A 162 4.56 7.67 -13.07
CA GLY A 162 4.69 6.25 -13.37
C GLY A 162 5.28 5.37 -12.26
N THR A 163 5.94 5.95 -11.25
CA THR A 163 6.47 5.20 -10.09
C THR A 163 5.33 4.63 -9.26
N VAL A 164 5.47 3.36 -8.86
CA VAL A 164 4.58 2.70 -7.91
C VAL A 164 5.27 2.53 -6.57
N LEU A 165 4.57 2.87 -5.48
CA LEU A 165 5.00 2.64 -4.10
C LEU A 165 4.10 1.58 -3.46
N ILE A 166 4.67 0.54 -2.88
CA ILE A 166 3.94 -0.46 -2.09
C ILE A 166 4.52 -0.45 -0.68
N GLY A 167 3.65 -0.39 0.32
CA GLY A 167 4.01 -0.57 1.72
C GLY A 167 3.14 -1.64 2.34
N GLU A 168 3.75 -2.49 3.14
CA GLU A 168 3.11 -3.65 3.75
C GLU A 168 3.36 -3.66 5.24
N TYR A 169 2.32 -3.89 6.04
CA TYR A 169 2.32 -4.14 7.48
C TYR A 169 3.49 -3.54 8.31
N ASP A 170 3.14 -2.70 9.29
CA ASP A 170 4.05 -2.13 10.28
C ASP A 170 5.02 -1.04 9.77
N ILE A 171 4.85 -0.58 8.53
CA ILE A 171 5.62 0.57 7.99
C ILE A 171 5.30 1.87 8.72
N VAL A 172 4.04 2.07 9.13
CA VAL A 172 3.50 3.35 9.61
C VAL A 172 3.77 3.59 11.11
N ARG A 173 4.36 2.61 11.83
CA ARG A 173 4.44 2.59 13.30
C ARG A 173 5.48 3.52 13.92
N HIS A 174 6.66 3.67 13.32
CA HIS A 174 7.83 4.16 14.06
C HIS A 174 8.12 5.66 13.89
N THR A 175 8.35 6.12 12.67
CA THR A 175 8.83 7.48 12.41
C THR A 175 8.01 8.11 11.29
N SER A 176 7.73 9.41 11.41
CA SER A 176 7.06 10.16 10.34
C SER A 176 5.72 9.56 9.92
N ARG A 177 4.99 8.97 10.87
CA ARG A 177 3.68 8.34 10.70
C ARG A 177 2.74 9.15 9.80
N GLN A 178 2.55 10.43 10.10
CA GLN A 178 1.66 11.30 9.32
C GLN A 178 2.09 11.42 7.84
N ARG A 179 3.41 11.45 7.58
CA ARG A 179 3.94 11.48 6.20
C ARG A 179 3.65 10.17 5.48
N LEU A 180 3.82 9.03 6.16
CA LEU A 180 3.54 7.71 5.60
C LEU A 180 2.04 7.49 5.39
N GLU A 181 1.19 7.86 6.37
CA GLU A 181 -0.27 7.86 6.23
C GLU A 181 -0.68 8.63 4.97
N GLU A 182 -0.15 9.83 4.76
CA GLU A 182 -0.45 10.62 3.55
C GLU A 182 0.10 9.98 2.27
N LEU A 183 1.34 9.46 2.27
CA LEU A 183 1.91 8.77 1.10
C LEU A 183 1.06 7.58 0.65
N PHE A 184 0.42 6.90 1.60
CA PHE A 184 -0.38 5.70 1.37
C PHE A 184 -1.90 5.95 1.31
N GLY A 185 -2.34 7.20 1.44
CA GLY A 185 -3.76 7.55 1.41
C GLY A 185 -4.55 7.03 2.60
N LEU A 186 -3.93 7.00 3.77
CA LEU A 186 -4.56 6.67 5.04
C LEU A 186 -4.93 7.96 5.75
N SER A 187 -6.17 8.06 6.22
CA SER A 187 -6.60 9.18 7.08
C SER A 187 -6.17 8.95 8.53
N LEU A 188 -6.12 7.68 8.93
CA LEU A 188 -5.70 7.28 10.27
C LEU A 188 -5.25 5.82 10.27
N HIS A 189 -4.01 5.57 10.67
CA HIS A 189 -3.65 4.27 11.24
C HIS A 189 -4.25 4.20 12.65
N THR A 190 -5.06 3.21 13.05
CA THR A 190 -5.69 3.28 14.40
C THR A 190 -4.70 3.03 15.53
N GLY A 191 -3.53 2.48 15.20
CA GLY A 191 -2.55 1.98 16.17
C GLY A 191 -2.92 0.61 16.74
N TYR A 192 -3.96 -0.04 16.22
CA TYR A 192 -4.30 -1.42 16.56
C TYR A 192 -3.83 -2.38 15.47
N TYR A 193 -3.17 -3.42 15.94
CA TYR A 193 -2.71 -4.58 15.19
C TYR A 193 -3.50 -5.78 15.67
N GLY A 194 -3.61 -6.81 14.86
CA GLY A 194 -4.25 -8.05 15.27
C GLY A 194 -3.71 -9.28 14.56
N LYS A 195 -3.93 -10.43 15.17
CA LYS A 195 -3.69 -11.74 14.56
C LYS A 195 -4.70 -12.74 15.04
N TYR A 196 -5.11 -13.63 14.13
CA TYR A 196 -5.90 -14.80 14.48
C TYR A 196 -4.98 -15.93 14.96
N PHE A 197 -5.34 -16.53 16.10
CA PHE A 197 -4.66 -17.69 16.66
C PHE A 197 -5.63 -18.87 16.68
N LYS A 198 -5.21 -20.00 16.11
CA LYS A 198 -5.97 -21.28 16.17
C LYS A 198 -6.06 -21.84 17.58
N GLU A 199 -5.08 -21.51 18.42
CA GLU A 199 -5.04 -21.91 19.81
C GLU A 199 -4.50 -20.74 20.66
N LEU A 200 -5.32 -20.29 21.61
CA LEU A 200 -4.95 -19.25 22.56
C LEU A 200 -4.30 -19.79 23.83
N SER A 201 -4.15 -21.11 23.98
CA SER A 201 -3.46 -21.67 25.15
C SER A 201 -2.07 -21.04 25.32
N ARG A 202 -1.64 -20.84 26.57
CA ARG A 202 -0.35 -20.21 26.89
C ARG A 202 0.86 -20.91 26.27
N TYR A 203 0.73 -22.19 25.95
CA TYR A 203 1.79 -23.02 25.38
C TYR A 203 1.76 -23.06 23.84
N ALA A 204 0.80 -22.39 23.23
CA ALA A 204 0.77 -22.17 21.79
C ALA A 204 1.76 -21.07 21.37
N GLU A 205 1.87 -20.83 20.07
CA GLU A 205 2.77 -19.85 19.46
C GLU A 205 2.29 -18.39 19.64
N ILE A 206 1.89 -18.02 20.86
CA ILE A 206 1.58 -16.63 21.22
C ILE A 206 2.88 -15.90 21.61
N PRO A 207 3.19 -14.75 20.98
CA PRO A 207 4.33 -13.94 21.38
C PRO A 207 4.32 -13.59 22.87
N ARG A 208 5.46 -13.75 23.54
CA ARG A 208 5.56 -13.53 24.99
C ARG A 208 5.24 -12.12 25.45
N GLY A 209 5.54 -11.12 24.60
CA GLY A 209 5.17 -9.73 24.89
C GLY A 209 3.67 -9.60 25.13
N ILE A 210 2.85 -10.29 24.33
CA ILE A 210 1.38 -10.30 24.50
C ILE A 210 1.00 -10.89 25.85
N LEU A 211 1.57 -12.06 26.21
CA LEU A 211 1.27 -12.70 27.49
C LEU A 211 1.67 -11.80 28.67
N ALA A 212 2.88 -11.26 28.65
CA ALA A 212 3.41 -10.40 29.71
C ALA A 212 2.60 -9.10 29.85
N ASN A 213 2.30 -8.44 28.73
CA ASN A 213 1.53 -7.19 28.71
C ASN A 213 0.09 -7.43 29.18
N TYR A 214 -0.54 -8.53 28.76
CA TYR A 214 -1.86 -8.91 29.25
C TYR A 214 -1.87 -9.13 30.76
N GLU A 215 -0.93 -9.91 31.30
CA GLU A 215 -0.88 -10.24 32.73
C GLU A 215 -0.62 -9.01 33.60
N LYS A 216 0.25 -8.12 33.12
CA LYS A 216 0.50 -6.81 33.73
C LYS A 216 -0.74 -5.92 33.69
N GLN A 217 -1.47 -5.91 32.58
CA GLN A 217 -2.67 -5.09 32.38
C GLN A 217 -3.86 -5.56 33.22
N ILE A 218 -4.12 -6.87 33.26
CA ILE A 218 -5.32 -7.46 33.86
C ILE A 218 -5.08 -7.92 35.30
N GLY A 219 -3.82 -8.13 35.70
CA GLY A 219 -3.45 -8.65 37.03
C GLY A 219 -3.84 -10.11 37.23
N ARG A 220 -4.05 -10.86 36.13
CA ARG A 220 -4.40 -12.28 36.13
C ARG A 220 -3.56 -13.01 35.10
N ARG A 221 -3.28 -14.28 35.39
CA ARG A 221 -2.56 -15.17 34.49
C ARG A 221 -3.39 -15.41 33.23
N TRP A 222 -2.73 -15.45 32.07
CA TRP A 222 -3.35 -15.85 30.81
C TRP A 222 -3.92 -17.27 30.90
N ASP A 223 -5.24 -17.40 30.77
CA ASP A 223 -6.02 -18.62 30.94
C ASP A 223 -7.00 -18.88 29.78
N TYR A 224 -6.74 -18.29 28.60
CA TYR A 224 -7.53 -18.53 27.39
C TYR A 224 -7.16 -19.86 26.73
N GLU A 225 -8.15 -20.47 26.07
CA GLU A 225 -8.04 -21.71 25.28
C GLU A 225 -8.93 -21.59 24.02
N GLY A 226 -8.64 -22.40 23.01
CA GLY A 226 -9.35 -22.41 21.73
C GLY A 226 -8.97 -21.25 20.84
N SER A 227 -9.63 -21.10 19.69
CA SER A 227 -9.28 -20.06 18.73
C SER A 227 -9.76 -18.66 19.13
N GLY A 228 -9.03 -17.65 18.69
CA GLY A 228 -9.42 -16.26 18.90
C GLY A 228 -8.54 -15.26 18.18
N ILE A 229 -8.95 -14.00 18.23
CA ILE A 229 -8.20 -12.87 17.67
C ILE A 229 -7.64 -12.07 18.83
N VAL A 230 -6.33 -11.82 18.79
CA VAL A 230 -5.68 -10.92 19.75
C VAL A 230 -5.42 -9.60 19.05
N LEU A 231 -5.97 -8.52 19.60
CA LEU A 231 -5.66 -7.15 19.21
C LEU A 231 -4.62 -6.57 20.17
N VAL A 232 -3.63 -5.90 19.60
CA VAL A 232 -2.54 -5.22 20.30
C VAL A 232 -2.54 -3.76 19.87
N SER A 233 -2.61 -2.83 20.82
CA SER A 233 -2.48 -1.41 20.51
C SER A 233 -1.02 -0.96 20.60
N GLY A 234 -0.72 0.21 20.02
CA GLY A 234 0.59 0.86 20.14
C GLY A 234 1.01 1.26 21.56
N ASP A 235 0.07 1.30 22.52
CA ASP A 235 0.34 1.45 23.97
C ASP A 235 0.34 0.10 24.73
N ASP A 236 0.60 -1.00 24.01
CA ASP A 236 0.71 -2.37 24.53
C ASP A 236 -0.57 -2.94 25.17
N ARG A 237 -1.74 -2.35 24.87
CA ARG A 237 -3.02 -2.85 25.36
C ARG A 237 -3.38 -4.13 24.60
N ILE A 238 -3.67 -5.18 25.36
CA ILE A 238 -4.09 -6.47 24.83
C ILE A 238 -5.60 -6.62 24.98
N VAL A 239 -6.27 -6.92 23.86
CA VAL A 239 -7.70 -7.27 23.81
C VAL A 239 -7.84 -8.63 23.13
N VAL A 240 -8.61 -9.52 23.74
CA VAL A 240 -8.83 -10.89 23.22
C VAL A 240 -10.29 -11.04 22.84
N LEU A 241 -10.53 -11.35 21.57
CA LEU A 241 -11.83 -11.75 21.03
C LEU A 241 -11.82 -13.27 20.89
N ARG A 242 -12.87 -13.95 21.37
CA ARG A 242 -12.91 -15.42 21.40
C ARG A 242 -13.92 -15.95 20.40
N GLU A 243 -13.54 -16.99 19.67
CA GLU A 243 -14.44 -17.67 18.73
C GLU A 243 -15.67 -18.21 19.48
N GLY A 244 -16.84 -18.09 18.87
CA GLY A 244 -18.13 -18.53 19.43
C GLY A 244 -18.72 -17.59 20.49
N ARG A 245 -17.90 -16.72 21.13
CA ARG A 245 -18.39 -15.68 22.05
C ARG A 245 -18.44 -14.31 21.40
N ASP A 246 -17.32 -13.85 20.84
CA ASP A 246 -17.13 -12.48 20.38
C ASP A 246 -17.19 -12.39 18.85
N PHE A 247 -16.88 -13.47 18.13
CA PHE A 247 -17.06 -13.59 16.69
C PHE A 247 -17.44 -15.03 16.28
N GLN A 248 -17.90 -15.20 15.05
CA GLN A 248 -18.21 -16.47 14.37
C GLN A 248 -17.35 -16.60 13.11
N GLY A 249 -17.37 -17.75 12.44
CA GLY A 249 -16.81 -17.88 11.08
C GLY A 249 -15.30 -18.16 10.97
N GLY A 250 -14.54 -18.13 12.08
CA GLY A 250 -13.12 -18.51 12.10
C GLY A 250 -12.16 -17.32 11.89
N GLU A 251 -11.29 -17.40 10.88
CA GLU A 251 -10.24 -16.40 10.62
C GLU A 251 -10.82 -15.07 10.09
N LEU A 252 -9.98 -14.05 9.83
CA LEU A 252 -10.48 -12.81 9.18
C LEU A 252 -10.96 -13.12 7.76
N SER A 253 -12.08 -12.54 7.38
CA SER A 253 -12.59 -12.65 6.00
C SER A 253 -12.05 -11.51 5.15
N PHE A 254 -11.28 -11.84 4.11
CA PHE A 254 -10.87 -10.88 3.08
C PHE A 254 -11.78 -10.98 1.85
N ARG A 255 -12.11 -9.82 1.28
CA ARG A 255 -12.77 -9.72 -0.02
C ARG A 255 -12.17 -8.62 -0.87
N PHE A 256 -12.11 -8.87 -2.18
CA PHE A 256 -11.92 -7.79 -3.15
C PHE A 256 -13.20 -6.96 -3.28
N THR A 257 -13.03 -5.65 -3.38
CA THR A 257 -14.12 -4.71 -3.70
C THR A 257 -14.29 -4.60 -5.22
N GLU A 258 -15.36 -3.93 -5.67
CA GLU A 258 -15.55 -3.62 -7.10
C GLU A 258 -14.40 -2.76 -7.67
N ALA A 259 -13.84 -1.86 -6.85
CA ALA A 259 -12.74 -0.98 -7.27
C ALA A 259 -11.47 -1.76 -7.66
N SER A 260 -11.31 -2.99 -7.18
CA SER A 260 -10.21 -3.87 -7.54
C SER A 260 -10.25 -4.34 -8.99
N GLY A 261 -11.42 -4.33 -9.64
CA GLY A 261 -11.63 -4.92 -10.97
C GLY A 261 -11.55 -6.45 -11.00
N PHE A 262 -11.39 -7.12 -9.85
CA PHE A 262 -11.59 -8.57 -9.74
C PHE A 262 -13.07 -8.87 -9.54
N GLU A 263 -13.55 -9.97 -10.12
CA GLU A 263 -14.90 -10.46 -9.79
C GLU A 263 -15.03 -10.63 -8.29
N LYS A 264 -16.23 -10.35 -7.73
CA LYS A 264 -16.49 -10.50 -6.30
C LYS A 264 -16.13 -11.91 -5.87
N THR A 265 -14.97 -12.06 -5.25
CA THR A 265 -14.44 -13.36 -4.88
C THR A 265 -15.24 -13.91 -3.72
N LYS A 266 -15.26 -15.24 -3.59
CA LYS A 266 -15.58 -15.85 -2.30
C LYS A 266 -14.64 -15.27 -1.24
N GLU A 267 -15.13 -15.19 -0.02
CA GLU A 267 -14.37 -14.82 1.16
C GLU A 267 -13.08 -15.64 1.23
N ILE A 268 -11.95 -14.94 1.33
CA ILE A 268 -10.61 -15.52 1.43
C ILE A 268 -10.21 -15.42 2.90
N PRO A 269 -10.00 -16.54 3.61
CA PRO A 269 -9.58 -16.49 5.00
C PRO A 269 -8.16 -15.92 5.11
N TYR A 270 -7.94 -15.08 6.13
CA TYR A 270 -6.65 -14.49 6.48
C TYR A 270 -6.35 -14.69 7.96
N ASP A 271 -5.22 -15.34 8.26
CA ASP A 271 -4.74 -15.65 9.62
C ASP A 271 -3.41 -14.96 9.99
N GLY A 272 -2.88 -14.13 9.09
CA GLY A 272 -1.68 -13.34 9.31
C GLY A 272 -1.89 -12.16 10.26
N TRP A 273 -0.81 -11.40 10.46
CA TRP A 273 -0.88 -10.13 11.18
C TRP A 273 -1.55 -9.06 10.31
N PHE A 274 -2.49 -8.31 10.88
CA PHE A 274 -3.19 -7.22 10.20
C PHE A 274 -3.17 -5.94 11.02
N GLU A 275 -3.41 -4.82 10.35
CA GLU A 275 -3.58 -3.50 10.92
C GLU A 275 -5.00 -3.02 10.69
N ILE A 276 -5.53 -2.25 11.65
CA ILE A 276 -6.79 -1.55 11.46
C ILE A 276 -6.48 -0.12 11.04
N VAL A 277 -6.75 0.19 9.77
CA VAL A 277 -6.52 1.52 9.18
C VAL A 277 -7.83 2.13 8.71
N LEU A 278 -7.86 3.46 8.56
CA LEU A 278 -8.93 4.20 7.91
C LEU A 278 -8.37 4.89 6.67
N PRO A 279 -9.09 4.85 5.55
CA PRO A 279 -8.61 5.43 4.30
C PRO A 279 -8.91 6.93 4.22
N ASN A 280 -8.14 7.64 3.40
CA ASN A 280 -8.53 8.97 2.92
C ASN A 280 -9.77 8.85 2.01
N PRO A 281 -10.61 9.88 1.91
CA PRO A 281 -11.82 9.82 1.09
C PRO A 281 -11.56 9.59 -0.40
N SER A 282 -10.49 10.16 -0.97
CA SER A 282 -10.11 9.92 -2.37
C SER A 282 -9.47 8.55 -2.63
N ALA A 283 -9.06 7.85 -1.57
CA ALA A 283 -8.39 6.57 -1.70
C ALA A 283 -9.37 5.48 -2.13
N ARG A 284 -8.92 4.62 -3.04
CA ARG A 284 -9.71 3.48 -3.51
C ARG A 284 -9.41 2.27 -2.64
N ILE A 285 -10.44 1.67 -2.08
CA ILE A 285 -10.30 0.44 -1.31
C ILE A 285 -10.40 -0.72 -2.27
N LEU A 286 -9.30 -1.45 -2.49
CA LEU A 286 -9.28 -2.59 -3.41
C LEU A 286 -9.65 -3.90 -2.70
N GLY A 287 -9.43 -3.97 -1.39
CA GLY A 287 -9.80 -5.12 -0.57
C GLY A 287 -10.15 -4.68 0.85
N GLU A 288 -11.03 -5.44 1.48
CA GLU A 288 -11.52 -5.20 2.83
C GLU A 288 -11.41 -6.46 3.67
N TYR A 289 -11.15 -6.26 4.96
CA TYR A 289 -11.38 -7.23 6.00
C TYR A 289 -12.78 -7.08 6.59
N GLU A 290 -13.38 -8.20 6.95
CA GLU A 290 -14.59 -8.27 7.74
C GLU A 290 -14.42 -9.25 8.90
N LEU A 291 -14.80 -8.77 10.09
CA LEU A 291 -14.95 -9.59 11.28
C LEU A 291 -16.43 -9.93 11.47
N ASP A 292 -16.76 -11.22 11.43
CA ASP A 292 -18.13 -11.70 11.71
C ASP A 292 -18.40 -11.68 13.22
N LEU A 293 -18.62 -10.47 13.75
CA LEU A 293 -18.74 -10.22 15.18
C LEU A 293 -20.12 -10.62 15.72
N THR A 294 -20.13 -11.22 16.90
CA THR A 294 -21.35 -11.29 17.72
C THR A 294 -21.64 -9.91 18.33
N PRO A 295 -22.84 -9.69 18.92
CA PRO A 295 -23.11 -8.47 19.68
C PRO A 295 -22.09 -8.18 20.79
N SER A 296 -21.47 -9.22 21.38
CA SER A 296 -20.40 -9.06 22.39
C SER A 296 -19.11 -8.50 21.77
N GLY A 297 -18.69 -9.04 20.64
CA GLY A 297 -17.52 -8.54 19.92
C GLY A 297 -17.73 -7.15 19.36
N ALA A 298 -18.89 -6.87 18.76
CA ALA A 298 -19.26 -5.55 18.25
C ALA A 298 -19.20 -4.49 19.36
N ALA A 299 -19.78 -4.75 20.53
CA ALA A 299 -19.71 -3.85 21.68
C ALA A 299 -18.28 -3.69 22.24
N THR A 300 -17.40 -4.67 22.00
CA THR A 300 -15.98 -4.58 22.39
C THR A 300 -15.23 -3.66 21.43
N LEU A 301 -15.40 -3.81 20.12
CA LEU A 301 -14.77 -2.94 19.11
C LEU A 301 -15.31 -1.50 19.19
N GLU A 302 -16.60 -1.32 19.42
CA GLU A 302 -17.21 0.02 19.59
C GLU A 302 -16.57 0.80 20.75
N LYS A 303 -16.28 0.14 21.87
CA LYS A 303 -15.57 0.76 23.01
C LYS A 303 -14.14 1.17 22.66
N LEU A 304 -13.52 0.51 21.69
CA LEU A 304 -12.19 0.83 21.19
C LEU A 304 -12.23 1.87 20.06
N GLY A 305 -13.42 2.21 19.55
CA GLY A 305 -13.58 3.08 18.37
C GLY A 305 -13.15 2.39 17.08
N LEU A 306 -13.18 1.05 17.03
CA LEU A 306 -12.72 0.26 15.88
C LEU A 306 -13.90 -0.21 15.01
N PRO A 307 -13.77 -0.15 13.67
CA PRO A 307 -14.79 -0.67 12.78
C PRO A 307 -14.73 -2.21 12.67
N SER A 308 -15.85 -2.85 12.33
CA SER A 308 -15.91 -4.29 12.04
C SER A 308 -15.53 -4.65 10.61
N VAL A 309 -15.59 -3.67 9.71
CA VAL A 309 -15.14 -3.74 8.32
C VAL A 309 -14.12 -2.63 8.10
N PHE A 310 -12.93 -2.98 7.63
CA PHE A 310 -11.85 -2.03 7.43
C PHE A 310 -11.00 -2.41 6.20
N PRO A 311 -10.26 -1.45 5.62
CA PRO A 311 -9.45 -1.70 4.45
C PRO A 311 -8.36 -2.74 4.72
N ALA A 312 -8.21 -3.66 3.77
CA ALA A 312 -7.07 -4.58 3.67
C ALA A 312 -6.06 -4.09 2.61
N ILE A 313 -6.56 -3.47 1.53
CA ILE A 313 -5.73 -2.89 0.47
C ILE A 313 -6.26 -1.49 0.14
N VAL A 314 -5.44 -0.47 0.35
CA VAL A 314 -5.74 0.93 0.00
C VAL A 314 -4.88 1.32 -1.20
N GLU A 315 -5.50 1.88 -2.24
CA GLU A 315 -4.83 2.45 -3.41
C GLU A 315 -5.01 3.97 -3.38
N LYS A 316 -3.90 4.71 -3.42
CA LYS A 316 -3.89 6.15 -3.67
C LYS A 316 -3.24 6.42 -5.01
N GLN A 317 -3.91 7.19 -5.85
CA GLN A 317 -3.39 7.60 -7.14
C GLN A 317 -3.41 9.12 -7.23
N ASN A 318 -2.29 9.71 -7.63
CA ASN A 318 -2.19 11.13 -7.96
C ASN A 318 -1.38 11.32 -9.26
N SER A 319 -1.16 12.57 -9.67
CA SER A 319 -0.42 12.90 -10.89
C SER A 319 1.05 12.46 -10.87
N ARG A 320 1.65 12.30 -9.68
CA ARG A 320 3.06 11.92 -9.52
C ARG A 320 3.24 10.43 -9.34
N TYR A 321 2.42 9.73 -8.56
CA TYR A 321 2.65 8.31 -8.30
C TYR A 321 1.35 7.58 -7.96
N THR A 322 1.43 6.26 -7.98
CA THR A 322 0.40 5.38 -7.41
C THR A 322 0.99 4.66 -6.21
N SER A 323 0.32 4.68 -5.07
CA SER A 323 0.71 3.90 -3.90
C SER A 323 -0.34 2.87 -3.51
N TYR A 324 0.13 1.76 -2.96
CA TYR A 324 -0.68 0.69 -2.41
C TYR A 324 -0.24 0.41 -0.97
N TYR A 325 -1.19 0.41 -0.05
CA TYR A 325 -0.98 0.00 1.33
C TYR A 325 -1.62 -1.35 1.58
N PHE A 326 -0.82 -2.31 2.01
CA PHE A 326 -1.26 -3.64 2.42
C PHE A 326 -1.31 -3.67 3.94
N ALA A 327 -2.53 -3.62 4.50
CA ALA A 327 -2.79 -3.58 5.93
C ALA A 327 -2.67 -4.95 6.61
N GLY A 328 -1.75 -5.78 6.12
CA GLY A 328 -1.39 -7.06 6.69
C GLY A 328 -0.21 -7.66 5.97
N ASP A 329 0.39 -8.65 6.60
CA ASP A 329 1.58 -9.34 6.12
C ASP A 329 1.17 -10.41 5.09
N TYR A 330 1.22 -10.03 3.82
CA TYR A 330 0.73 -10.76 2.64
C TYR A 330 1.86 -11.47 1.88
N ALA A 331 3.06 -10.91 1.92
CA ALA A 331 4.25 -11.42 1.28
C ALA A 331 4.97 -12.48 2.13
N GLN A 332 4.71 -12.55 3.45
CA GLN A 332 5.23 -13.61 4.32
C GLN A 332 4.77 -14.98 3.85
N LYS A 333 5.66 -15.62 3.08
CA LYS A 333 5.48 -16.96 2.55
C LYS A 333 6.83 -17.62 2.31
N SER A 334 7.05 -18.74 2.99
CA SER A 334 8.20 -19.60 2.70
C SER A 334 7.99 -20.47 1.48
N PHE A 335 9.11 -20.70 0.84
CA PHE A 335 9.22 -21.49 -0.36
C PHE A 335 10.42 -22.48 -0.16
N ASP A 336 10.18 -23.80 -0.03
CA ASP A 336 11.17 -24.90 -0.09
C ASP A 336 12.04 -25.00 -1.37
N GLY A 337 13.36 -24.76 -1.27
CA GLY A 337 14.47 -25.19 -2.16
C GLY A 337 14.28 -25.32 -3.69
N GLU A 338 15.03 -24.50 -4.45
CA GLU A 338 15.05 -24.37 -5.93
C GLU A 338 13.66 -24.13 -6.54
N TYR A 339 13.22 -22.86 -6.54
CA TYR A 339 11.94 -22.47 -7.12
C TYR A 339 12.00 -22.25 -8.62
N PRO A 340 11.51 -23.19 -9.44
CA PRO A 340 11.10 -22.78 -10.76
C PRO A 340 9.78 -22.01 -10.56
N SER A 341 9.77 -20.71 -10.91
CA SER A 341 8.60 -19.82 -10.98
C SER A 341 7.59 -20.28 -12.07
N ASN A 342 7.26 -21.58 -12.03
CA ASN A 342 6.48 -22.29 -13.02
C ASN A 342 5.02 -21.88 -12.92
N TYR A 343 4.50 -21.36 -14.02
CA TYR A 343 3.12 -20.91 -14.18
C TYR A 343 2.06 -21.99 -13.86
N GLY A 344 2.41 -23.27 -13.96
CA GLY A 344 1.50 -24.39 -13.67
C GLY A 344 1.27 -24.59 -12.17
N TYR A 345 2.29 -24.37 -11.34
CA TYR A 345 2.19 -24.58 -9.89
C TYR A 345 1.24 -23.58 -9.23
N ALA A 346 1.35 -22.30 -9.61
CA ALA A 346 0.49 -21.23 -9.12
C ALA A 346 -0.98 -21.44 -9.51
N THR A 347 -1.23 -21.76 -10.78
CA THR A 347 -2.58 -22.02 -11.30
C THR A 347 -3.22 -23.22 -10.62
N LEU A 348 -2.44 -24.28 -10.39
CA LEU A 348 -2.89 -25.46 -9.63
C LEU A 348 -3.16 -25.14 -8.16
N ARG A 349 -2.28 -24.40 -7.47
CA ARG A 349 -2.49 -23.98 -6.09
C ARG A 349 -3.70 -23.06 -5.95
N ARG A 350 -3.98 -22.21 -6.94
CA ARG A 350 -5.19 -21.38 -6.98
C ARG A 350 -6.47 -22.22 -7.10
N MET A 351 -6.47 -23.26 -7.95
CA MET A 351 -7.65 -24.13 -8.15
C MET A 351 -7.82 -25.21 -7.08
N PHE A 352 -6.72 -25.74 -6.55
CA PHE A 352 -6.66 -26.87 -5.62
C PHE A 352 -5.98 -26.49 -4.30
N SER A 353 -6.16 -25.26 -3.83
CA SER A 353 -5.75 -24.86 -2.47
C SER A 353 -6.58 -25.67 -1.46
N LEU A 354 -6.22 -26.94 -1.31
CA LEU A 354 -6.52 -27.75 -0.15
C LEU A 354 -5.87 -27.02 1.01
N ARG A 355 -6.65 -26.79 2.07
CA ARG A 355 -6.24 -26.20 3.34
C ARG A 355 -5.00 -26.96 3.84
N SER A 356 -3.80 -26.55 3.44
CA SER A 356 -2.57 -27.10 4.00
C SER A 356 -2.41 -26.39 5.33
N GLU A 357 -2.46 -27.18 6.40
CA GLU A 357 -2.37 -26.68 7.76
C GLU A 357 -1.11 -25.82 7.95
N GLY A 358 -1.30 -24.56 8.34
CA GLY A 358 -0.27 -23.77 9.01
C GLY A 358 0.40 -22.63 8.25
N ASP A 359 -0.08 -22.22 7.07
CA ASP A 359 0.58 -21.13 6.34
C ASP A 359 -0.41 -20.29 5.52
N SER A 360 -0.18 -18.97 5.46
CA SER A 360 -0.89 -17.91 4.72
C SER A 360 -1.02 -18.16 3.21
N GLY A 361 -0.62 -19.34 2.74
CA GLY A 361 -0.56 -19.74 1.35
C GLY A 361 -1.87 -19.57 0.60
N GLN A 362 -3.04 -19.86 1.20
CA GLN A 362 -4.30 -19.63 0.49
C GLN A 362 -4.47 -18.16 0.13
N PHE A 363 -4.26 -17.26 1.09
CA PHE A 363 -4.34 -15.83 0.89
C PHE A 363 -3.31 -15.36 -0.14
N TYR A 364 -2.06 -15.83 -0.04
CA TYR A 364 -1.02 -15.50 -1.00
C TYR A 364 -1.44 -15.81 -2.45
N TRP A 365 -2.00 -17.00 -2.70
CA TRP A 365 -2.39 -17.42 -4.06
C TRP A 365 -3.69 -16.79 -4.56
N GLN A 366 -4.64 -16.50 -3.68
CA GLN A 366 -5.97 -16.04 -4.05
C GLN A 366 -6.13 -14.51 -4.01
N ALA A 367 -5.33 -13.80 -3.20
CA ALA A 367 -5.37 -12.35 -3.02
C ALA A 367 -4.07 -11.66 -3.44
N TYR A 368 -2.96 -11.94 -2.74
CA TYR A 368 -1.68 -11.21 -2.94
C TYR A 368 -1.12 -11.35 -4.36
N LEU A 369 -0.97 -12.58 -4.86
CA LEU A 369 -0.37 -12.79 -6.17
C LEU A 369 -1.19 -12.15 -7.31
N PRO A 370 -2.53 -12.31 -7.38
CA PRO A 370 -3.34 -11.61 -8.39
C PRO A 370 -3.19 -10.09 -8.36
N ILE A 371 -3.18 -9.46 -7.17
CA ILE A 371 -3.02 -7.99 -7.09
C ILE A 371 -1.62 -7.58 -7.53
N MET A 372 -0.57 -8.31 -7.14
CA MET A 372 0.79 -8.05 -7.61
C MET A 372 0.95 -8.24 -9.12
N GLU A 373 0.34 -9.28 -9.70
CA GLU A 373 0.33 -9.48 -11.16
C GLU A 373 -0.33 -8.29 -11.87
N LYS A 374 -1.45 -7.77 -11.34
CA LYS A 374 -2.13 -6.58 -11.87
C LYS A 374 -1.25 -5.34 -11.79
N ILE A 375 -0.62 -5.09 -10.64
CA ILE A 375 0.25 -3.92 -10.43
C ILE A 375 1.45 -3.98 -11.38
N LEU A 376 2.15 -5.11 -11.45
CA LEU A 376 3.35 -5.27 -12.28
C LEU A 376 3.05 -5.16 -13.78
N ASN A 377 1.94 -5.74 -14.26
CA ASN A 377 1.50 -5.54 -15.64
C ASN A 377 1.21 -4.06 -15.90
N GLY A 378 0.50 -3.38 -14.99
CA GLY A 378 0.18 -1.96 -15.13
C GLY A 378 1.42 -1.06 -15.20
N ILE A 379 2.49 -1.39 -14.45
CA ILE A 379 3.78 -0.70 -14.57
C ILE A 379 4.38 -0.95 -15.96
N GLY A 380 4.37 -2.21 -16.41
CA GLY A 380 4.89 -2.58 -17.72
C GLY A 380 4.18 -1.89 -18.88
N ASP A 381 2.85 -1.88 -18.87
CA ASP A 381 2.02 -1.27 -19.90
C ASP A 381 2.33 0.22 -20.03
N ARG A 382 2.38 0.97 -18.91
CA ARG A 382 2.76 2.39 -18.89
C ARG A 382 4.17 2.63 -19.44
N LYS A 383 5.11 1.73 -19.16
CA LYS A 383 6.49 1.84 -19.66
C LYS A 383 6.57 1.59 -21.17
N THR A 384 5.73 0.71 -21.71
CA THR A 384 5.66 0.43 -23.15
C THR A 384 4.90 1.50 -23.94
N GLU A 385 3.85 2.08 -23.36
CA GLU A 385 3.08 3.17 -23.98
C GLU A 385 3.86 4.50 -23.95
N GLY A 386 4.91 4.58 -23.12
CA GLY A 386 5.59 5.83 -22.77
C GLY A 386 4.73 6.66 -21.82
N SER A 387 5.32 7.62 -21.09
CA SER A 387 4.52 8.66 -20.44
C SER A 387 3.54 9.18 -21.48
N LEU A 388 2.23 9.08 -21.21
CA LEU A 388 1.24 9.71 -22.06
C LEU A 388 1.75 11.14 -22.26
N PRO A 389 1.99 11.61 -23.50
CA PRO A 389 2.26 13.02 -23.69
C PRO A 389 1.11 13.75 -22.97
N PRO A 390 1.41 14.75 -22.12
CA PRO A 390 0.41 15.43 -21.31
C PRO A 390 -0.80 15.70 -22.20
N ALA A 391 -1.94 15.12 -21.84
CA ALA A 391 -3.15 14.93 -22.67
C ALA A 391 -3.06 15.71 -23.99
N GLY A 392 -2.53 15.06 -25.02
CA GLY A 392 -1.82 15.72 -26.11
C GLY A 392 -2.40 17.06 -26.56
N GLY A 393 -1.67 18.16 -26.34
CA GLY A 393 -1.65 19.39 -27.14
C GLY A 393 -2.99 20.01 -27.57
N GLY A 394 -4.10 19.62 -26.96
CA GLY A 394 -5.39 20.25 -27.14
C GLY A 394 -5.39 21.51 -26.29
N THR A 395 -5.89 22.61 -26.84
CA THR A 395 -6.21 23.76 -26.01
C THR A 395 -7.16 23.28 -24.90
N PRO A 396 -6.85 23.48 -23.60
CA PRO A 396 -7.75 23.11 -22.53
C PRO A 396 -9.13 23.66 -22.81
N ALA A 397 -10.18 22.85 -22.58
CA ALA A 397 -11.54 23.34 -22.73
C ALA A 397 -11.76 24.47 -21.70
N LEU A 398 -11.82 25.71 -22.19
CA LEU A 398 -12.07 26.89 -21.35
C LEU A 398 -13.57 26.95 -21.04
N HIS A 399 -13.96 26.43 -19.88
CA HIS A 399 -15.33 26.47 -19.39
C HIS A 399 -15.69 27.78 -18.67
N VAL A 400 -14.77 28.74 -18.61
CA VAL A 400 -14.97 30.07 -18.05
C VAL A 400 -14.55 31.12 -19.07
N ARG A 401 -15.34 32.18 -19.20
CA ARG A 401 -15.02 33.32 -20.07
C ARG A 401 -15.45 34.65 -19.48
N VAL A 402 -14.98 35.74 -20.08
CA VAL A 402 -15.51 37.09 -19.85
C VAL A 402 -16.42 37.45 -21.03
N SER A 403 -17.63 37.92 -20.72
CA SER A 403 -18.63 38.37 -21.68
C SER A 403 -19.09 39.78 -21.27
N GLY A 404 -18.59 40.81 -21.97
CA GLY A 404 -18.82 42.20 -21.57
C GLY A 404 -18.17 42.53 -20.22
N GLN A 405 -18.98 42.66 -19.17
CA GLN A 405 -18.53 43.00 -17.81
C GLN A 405 -18.74 41.86 -16.79
N THR A 406 -19.16 40.68 -17.25
CA THR A 406 -19.46 39.54 -16.38
C THR A 406 -18.54 38.37 -16.69
N PHE A 407 -18.27 37.54 -15.68
CA PHE A 407 -17.76 36.20 -15.90
C PHE A 407 -18.93 35.30 -16.29
N GLU A 408 -18.67 34.32 -17.16
CA GLU A 408 -19.64 33.27 -17.50
C GLU A 408 -18.98 31.90 -17.36
N HIS A 409 -19.73 30.93 -16.85
CA HIS A 409 -19.35 29.52 -16.79
C HIS A 409 -20.22 28.69 -17.74
N GLN A 410 -19.61 27.72 -18.40
CA GLN A 410 -20.31 26.82 -19.31
C GLN A 410 -20.90 25.62 -18.56
N ASN A 411 -22.20 25.40 -18.67
CA ASN A 411 -22.87 24.21 -18.15
C ASN A 411 -22.56 22.97 -19.01
N GLU A 412 -22.88 21.78 -18.48
CA GLU A 412 -22.74 20.49 -19.19
C GLU A 412 -23.51 20.45 -20.52
N ASP A 413 -24.64 21.16 -20.63
CA ASP A 413 -25.43 21.27 -21.86
C ASP A 413 -24.84 22.26 -22.89
N GLY A 414 -23.70 22.87 -22.58
CA GLY A 414 -22.98 23.82 -23.41
C GLY A 414 -23.47 25.27 -23.31
N THR A 415 -24.50 25.54 -22.50
CA THR A 415 -25.03 26.90 -22.29
C THR A 415 -24.10 27.72 -21.39
N TRP A 416 -24.05 29.03 -21.61
CA TRP A 416 -23.24 29.96 -20.80
C TRP A 416 -24.13 30.70 -19.81
N ASN A 417 -23.79 30.61 -18.53
CA ASN A 417 -24.48 31.32 -17.46
C ASN A 417 -23.55 32.32 -16.78
N GLU A 418 -24.12 33.44 -16.34
CA GLU A 418 -23.40 34.41 -15.53
C GLU A 418 -22.84 33.76 -14.26
N LEU A 419 -21.55 33.96 -14.03
CA LEU A 419 -20.82 33.47 -12.87
C LEU A 419 -20.56 34.63 -11.92
N PHE A 420 -21.18 34.55 -10.73
CA PHE A 420 -20.85 35.42 -9.61
C PHE A 420 -20.04 34.64 -8.56
N ALA A 421 -18.77 35.00 -8.39
CA ALA A 421 -17.87 34.35 -7.46
C ALA A 421 -18.16 34.77 -6.02
N ARG A 422 -18.58 33.81 -5.19
CA ARG A 422 -18.78 33.94 -3.74
C ARG A 422 -17.66 33.14 -3.09
N GLY A 423 -16.55 33.82 -2.84
CA GLY A 423 -15.27 33.20 -2.55
C GLY A 423 -14.90 33.15 -1.07
N VAL A 424 -14.16 32.11 -0.69
CA VAL A 424 -13.37 32.05 0.55
C VAL A 424 -11.88 31.97 0.20
N ASN A 425 -11.03 32.73 0.88
CA ASN A 425 -9.59 32.60 0.73
C ASN A 425 -9.06 31.53 1.70
N ILE A 426 -8.18 30.65 1.23
CA ILE A 426 -7.50 29.64 2.04
C ILE A 426 -6.00 29.91 2.00
N GLY A 427 -5.38 29.97 3.18
CA GLY A 427 -3.94 30.09 3.34
C GLY A 427 -3.22 28.74 3.22
N SER A 428 -1.91 28.76 3.08
CA SER A 428 -1.08 27.55 2.93
C SER A 428 -0.91 26.74 4.22
N SER A 429 -1.12 27.34 5.39
CA SER A 429 -0.63 26.81 6.67
C SER A 429 -1.65 26.89 7.80
N LEU A 430 -1.51 26.01 8.79
CA LEU A 430 -2.36 26.02 9.99
C LEU A 430 -2.02 27.18 10.94
N PRO A 431 -2.97 27.61 11.79
CA PRO A 431 -2.71 28.60 12.83
C PRO A 431 -1.47 28.25 13.67
N GLY A 432 -0.55 29.21 13.83
CA GLY A 432 0.69 29.03 14.58
C GLY A 432 1.85 28.42 13.78
N LYS A 433 1.71 28.21 12.46
CA LYS A 433 2.76 27.75 11.55
C LYS A 433 3.24 28.85 10.60
N TRP A 434 4.44 28.72 10.07
CA TRP A 434 4.94 29.59 9.01
C TRP A 434 4.18 29.33 7.70
N PHE A 435 4.01 30.35 6.86
CA PHE A 435 3.29 30.24 5.58
C PHE A 435 3.95 29.28 4.56
N THR A 436 5.19 28.86 4.82
CA THR A 436 5.92 27.84 4.04
C THR A 436 5.69 26.42 4.56
N GLU A 437 5.07 26.25 5.72
CA GLU A 437 4.67 24.95 6.27
C GLU A 437 3.29 24.57 5.72
N PHE A 438 3.28 24.02 4.50
CA PHE A 438 2.04 23.64 3.81
C PHE A 438 1.24 22.57 4.55
N VAL A 439 -0.09 22.69 4.55
CA VAL A 439 -1.00 21.63 5.03
C VAL A 439 -0.90 20.39 4.13
N ARG A 440 -0.71 19.23 4.74
CA ARG A 440 -0.54 17.92 4.08
C ARG A 440 -1.63 16.93 4.52
N SER A 441 -2.89 17.36 4.51
CA SER A 441 -4.02 16.53 4.94
C SER A 441 -5.20 16.74 4.02
N GLU A 442 -5.51 15.71 3.23
CA GLU A 442 -6.65 15.74 2.31
C GLU A 442 -7.98 15.84 3.06
N GLN A 443 -8.17 15.02 4.11
CA GLN A 443 -9.39 15.04 4.91
C GLN A 443 -9.70 16.42 5.47
N LEU A 444 -8.67 17.14 5.96
CA LEU A 444 -8.86 18.47 6.50
C LEU A 444 -9.35 19.47 5.43
N PHE A 445 -8.83 19.37 4.21
CA PHE A 445 -9.30 20.19 3.10
C PHE A 445 -10.73 19.84 2.70
N ILE A 446 -11.09 18.55 2.66
CA ILE A 446 -12.47 18.11 2.38
C ILE A 446 -13.43 18.69 3.42
N ASP A 447 -13.10 18.58 4.72
CA ASP A 447 -13.91 19.15 5.80
C ASP A 447 -14.09 20.66 5.64
N TRP A 448 -13.06 21.37 5.16
CA TRP A 448 -13.15 22.81 4.86
C TRP A 448 -14.02 23.08 3.64
N PHE A 449 -13.89 22.29 2.57
CA PHE A 449 -14.68 22.45 1.34
C PHE A 449 -16.17 22.22 1.59
N GLU A 450 -16.52 21.19 2.36
CA GLU A 450 -17.90 20.94 2.79
C GLU A 450 -18.47 22.14 3.56
N LYS A 451 -17.71 22.70 4.51
CA LYS A 451 -18.14 23.87 5.29
C LYS A 451 -18.27 25.14 4.44
N ILE A 452 -17.33 25.34 3.52
CA ILE A 452 -17.33 26.47 2.58
C ILE A 452 -18.55 26.37 1.66
N SER A 453 -18.79 25.21 1.06
CA SER A 453 -19.96 25.01 0.20
C SER A 453 -21.27 25.13 0.98
N ALA A 454 -21.35 24.56 2.19
CA ALA A 454 -22.53 24.66 3.05
C ALA A 454 -22.91 26.11 3.41
N MET A 455 -21.95 27.05 3.38
CA MET A 455 -22.21 28.48 3.59
C MET A 455 -22.70 29.21 2.32
N GLY A 456 -22.80 28.50 1.19
CA GLY A 456 -23.22 29.02 -0.11
C GLY A 456 -22.09 29.63 -0.95
N ALA A 457 -20.83 29.43 -0.56
CA ALA A 457 -19.68 29.80 -1.38
C ALA A 457 -19.52 28.81 -2.54
N ASN A 458 -19.10 29.31 -3.70
CA ASN A 458 -18.90 28.53 -4.93
C ASN A 458 -17.46 28.66 -5.45
N THR A 459 -16.59 29.33 -4.70
CA THR A 459 -15.23 29.62 -5.15
C THR A 459 -14.26 29.60 -3.98
N ILE A 460 -13.07 29.09 -4.22
CA ILE A 460 -11.93 29.15 -3.32
C ILE A 460 -10.83 29.94 -4.02
N ARG A 461 -10.17 30.83 -3.29
CA ARG A 461 -8.91 31.44 -3.73
C ARG A 461 -7.78 30.97 -2.84
N VAL A 462 -6.65 30.62 -3.45
CA VAL A 462 -5.39 30.32 -2.76
C VAL A 462 -4.33 31.31 -3.21
N TYR A 463 -3.36 31.58 -2.34
CA TYR A 463 -2.36 32.65 -2.55
C TYR A 463 -1.13 32.21 -3.36
N THR A 464 -0.93 30.90 -3.51
CA THR A 464 0.21 30.29 -4.20
C THR A 464 -0.12 28.83 -4.54
N LEU A 465 0.82 28.12 -5.16
CA LEU A 465 0.75 26.69 -5.36
C LEU A 465 0.74 25.97 -4.00
N LEU A 466 -0.38 25.31 -3.67
CA LEU A 466 -0.49 24.51 -2.46
C LEU A 466 0.09 23.09 -2.65
N ALA A 467 0.10 22.32 -1.58
CA ALA A 467 0.52 20.93 -1.63
C ALA A 467 -0.47 20.06 -2.44
N PRO A 468 -0.04 18.97 -3.10
CA PRO A 468 -0.89 18.10 -3.93
C PRO A 468 -2.18 17.64 -3.26
N GLU A 469 -2.16 17.48 -1.94
CA GLU A 469 -3.29 17.08 -1.09
C GLU A 469 -4.48 18.05 -1.21
N PHE A 470 -4.24 19.34 -1.40
CA PHE A 470 -5.29 20.33 -1.64
C PHE A 470 -6.04 20.05 -2.95
N TYR A 471 -5.31 19.80 -4.04
CA TYR A 471 -5.91 19.59 -5.36
C TYR A 471 -6.59 18.23 -5.45
N SER A 472 -6.00 17.19 -4.82
CA SER A 472 -6.63 15.87 -4.64
C SER A 472 -7.97 16.00 -3.91
N ALA A 473 -7.98 16.69 -2.76
CA ALA A 473 -9.20 16.97 -2.01
C ALA A 473 -10.24 17.73 -2.85
N LEU A 474 -9.82 18.72 -3.63
CA LEU A 474 -10.74 19.57 -4.39
C LEU A 474 -11.37 18.79 -5.55
N GLN A 475 -10.58 17.97 -6.24
CA GLN A 475 -11.07 17.07 -7.27
C GLN A 475 -12.06 16.07 -6.68
N TYR A 476 -11.71 15.43 -5.57
CA TYR A 476 -12.58 14.47 -4.88
C TYR A 476 -13.90 15.11 -4.45
N TYR A 477 -13.83 16.29 -3.83
CA TYR A 477 -15.01 17.05 -3.40
C TYR A 477 -15.91 17.37 -4.59
N ASN A 478 -15.36 17.92 -5.68
CA ASN A 478 -16.14 18.30 -6.86
C ASN A 478 -16.76 17.09 -7.59
N ALA A 479 -16.08 15.93 -7.59
CA ALA A 479 -16.64 14.70 -8.13
C ALA A 479 -17.78 14.14 -7.25
N SER A 480 -17.65 14.26 -5.93
CA SER A 480 -18.63 13.76 -4.96
C SER A 480 -19.86 14.68 -4.81
N CYS A 481 -19.67 15.99 -5.02
CA CYS A 481 -20.68 17.03 -4.88
C CYS A 481 -20.91 17.76 -6.22
N ALA A 482 -21.16 17.01 -7.30
CA ALA A 482 -21.25 17.55 -8.66
C ALA A 482 -22.33 18.64 -8.86
N GLU A 483 -23.35 18.68 -7.99
CA GLU A 483 -24.38 19.73 -8.04
C GLU A 483 -23.90 21.11 -7.53
N GLN A 484 -22.85 21.14 -6.70
CA GLN A 484 -22.29 22.37 -6.11
C GLN A 484 -20.75 22.33 -6.09
N PRO A 485 -20.11 22.31 -7.27
CA PRO A 485 -18.66 22.31 -7.34
C PRO A 485 -18.08 23.65 -6.87
N LEU A 486 -16.90 23.58 -6.26
CA LEU A 486 -16.10 24.74 -5.89
C LEU A 486 -15.13 25.05 -7.02
N LEU A 487 -15.20 26.28 -7.53
CA LEU A 487 -14.25 26.82 -8.50
C LEU A 487 -12.96 27.25 -7.78
N LEU A 488 -11.82 27.13 -8.46
CA LEU A 488 -10.52 27.55 -7.93
C LEU A 488 -10.03 28.80 -8.64
N TYR A 489 -9.75 29.86 -7.87
CA TYR A 489 -8.85 30.93 -8.25
C TYR A 489 -7.44 30.60 -7.74
N GLN A 490 -6.62 30.07 -8.64
CA GLN A 490 -5.21 29.80 -8.39
C GLN A 490 -4.41 31.08 -8.60
N GLU A 491 -3.79 31.58 -7.53
CA GLU A 491 -2.83 32.67 -7.61
C GLU A 491 -1.42 32.14 -7.85
N ILE A 492 -0.59 33.01 -8.42
CA ILE A 492 0.82 32.76 -8.73
C ILE A 492 1.58 33.77 -7.90
N TRP A 493 2.47 33.30 -7.02
CA TRP A 493 3.20 34.17 -6.09
C TRP A 493 4.53 34.61 -6.75
N PRO A 494 4.69 35.89 -7.14
CA PRO A 494 5.95 36.38 -7.69
C PRO A 494 6.99 36.72 -6.61
N GLU A 495 8.28 36.81 -6.97
CA GLU A 495 9.31 37.39 -6.08
C GLU A 495 8.89 38.80 -5.60
N GLU A 496 8.92 39.03 -4.30
CA GLU A 496 8.44 40.28 -3.68
C GLU A 496 9.52 41.37 -3.67
N ASN A 497 10.78 41.01 -3.84
CA ASN A 497 11.93 41.90 -3.73
C ASN A 497 12.88 41.76 -4.93
N PRO A 498 12.46 42.14 -6.15
CA PRO A 498 13.35 42.15 -7.30
C PRO A 498 14.56 43.05 -7.05
N ILE A 499 15.70 42.73 -7.68
CA ILE A 499 16.92 43.53 -7.62
C ILE A 499 16.57 44.97 -8.05
N ASP A 500 17.05 45.93 -7.25
CA ASP A 500 16.78 47.37 -7.43
C ASP A 500 15.29 47.77 -7.43
N GLY A 501 14.38 46.86 -7.07
CA GLY A 501 12.94 47.08 -7.13
C GLY A 501 12.38 47.11 -8.56
N ASP A 502 13.08 46.56 -9.55
CA ASP A 502 12.68 46.57 -10.95
C ASP A 502 11.85 45.33 -11.34
N TYR A 503 10.53 45.48 -11.30
CA TYR A 503 9.57 44.45 -11.70
C TYR A 503 9.45 44.23 -13.21
N LEU A 504 10.23 44.97 -14.01
CA LEU A 504 10.31 44.82 -15.48
C LEU A 504 11.68 44.30 -15.92
N ALA A 505 12.58 43.99 -14.97
CA ALA A 505 13.87 43.40 -15.26
C ALA A 505 13.67 42.05 -15.99
N PRO A 506 14.44 41.77 -17.06
CA PRO A 506 14.33 40.51 -17.79
C PRO A 506 14.47 39.27 -16.90
N GLU A 507 15.32 39.35 -15.88
CA GLU A 507 15.54 38.27 -14.91
C GLU A 507 14.29 37.99 -14.07
N TYR A 508 13.64 39.04 -13.56
CA TYR A 508 12.38 38.92 -12.81
C TYR A 508 11.25 38.40 -13.70
N GLU A 509 11.16 38.87 -14.95
CA GLU A 509 10.15 38.40 -15.89
C GLU A 509 10.32 36.91 -16.22
N GLU A 510 11.56 36.42 -16.40
CA GLU A 510 11.81 34.99 -16.65
C GLU A 510 11.50 34.13 -15.43
N GLU A 511 11.88 34.57 -14.22
CA GLU A 511 11.54 33.89 -12.97
C GLU A 511 10.03 33.81 -12.76
N TYR A 512 9.31 34.93 -12.97
CA TYR A 512 7.86 34.93 -12.84
C TYR A 512 7.18 34.05 -13.90
N LYS A 513 7.66 34.05 -15.15
CA LYS A 513 7.18 33.12 -16.19
C LYS A 513 7.45 31.67 -15.83
N GLN A 514 8.58 31.37 -15.20
CA GLN A 514 8.88 30.03 -14.72
C GLN A 514 7.91 29.61 -13.63
N GLU A 515 7.58 30.50 -12.69
CA GLU A 515 6.58 30.22 -11.66
C GLU A 515 5.18 30.02 -12.26
N ILE A 516 4.80 30.82 -13.27
CA ILE A 516 3.55 30.59 -14.02
C ILE A 516 3.53 29.20 -14.64
N ARG A 517 4.65 28.75 -15.23
CA ARG A 517 4.76 27.39 -15.80
C ARG A 517 4.59 26.33 -14.72
N HIS A 518 5.30 26.43 -13.59
CA HIS A 518 5.19 25.44 -12.49
C HIS A 518 3.76 25.32 -11.90
N VAL A 519 2.98 26.40 -11.94
CA VAL A 519 1.60 26.38 -11.44
C VAL A 519 0.64 25.72 -12.43
N ILE A 520 0.91 25.81 -13.74
CA ILE A 520 0.03 25.32 -14.80
C ILE A 520 0.40 23.88 -15.24
N ASP A 521 1.69 23.61 -15.37
CA ASP A 521 2.30 22.37 -15.89
C ASP A 521 3.14 21.68 -14.80
#